data_AF-A0AAN9HVS2-F1
#
_entry.id   AF-A0AAN9HVS2-F1
#
_cell.length_a   1.000
_cell.length_b   1.000
_cell.length_c   1.000
_cell.angle_alpha   90.00
_cell.angle_beta   90.00
_cell.angle_gamma   90.00
#
_symmetry.space_group_name_H-M   'P 1'
#
loop_
_entity.id
_entity.type
_entity.pdbx_description
1 polymer ?
#
loop_
_entity_poly.entity_id
_entity_poly.type
_entity_poly.pdbx_seq_one_letter_code
_entity_poly.pdbx_strand_id
1 'polypeptide(L)'
;MNNGISDHCPALNKGTYQNFPKSASFKFLNMFTQASDFLNIVRDVWQADIPGYAMYRVGAKLKMLKEPLKMFNNRDFSYIDLKEKHMRLALDNVQTRLRSNPQDVSIEKEEKELYATYLKTLYAAVSFLRQKSKESWLRDG
;
A
#
# COMPACT_ATOMS: atom_id res chain seq x y z
N MET A 1 -50.97 22.27 27.48
CA MET A 1 -49.92 22.76 26.57
C MET A 1 -48.61 22.07 26.94
N ASN A 2 -48.11 21.27 25.99
CA ASN A 2 -46.74 20.80 25.78
C ASN A 2 -45.95 20.15 26.94
N ASN A 3 -46.04 18.82 27.04
CA ASN A 3 -44.97 18.00 27.62
C ASN A 3 -43.84 17.91 26.56
N GLY A 4 -42.83 18.76 26.70
CA GLY A 4 -41.60 18.66 25.91
C GLY A 4 -40.84 17.39 26.27
N ILE A 5 -40.94 16.38 25.41
CA ILE A 5 -40.30 15.06 25.54
C ILE A 5 -38.85 15.19 25.08
N SER A 6 -37.97 15.77 25.89
CA SER A 6 -36.53 15.71 25.63
C SER A 6 -35.74 16.15 26.86
N ASP A 7 -35.50 15.22 27.77
CA ASP A 7 -34.46 15.32 28.81
C ASP A 7 -33.08 14.93 28.23
N HIS A 8 -32.80 15.37 26.99
CA HIS A 8 -31.50 15.20 26.35
C HIS A 8 -30.52 16.20 26.94
N CYS A 9 -29.97 15.87 28.11
CA CYS A 9 -28.71 16.45 28.54
C CYS A 9 -27.62 15.96 27.57
N PRO A 10 -26.93 16.83 26.81
CA PRO A 10 -25.78 16.41 26.03
C PRO A 10 -24.72 15.92 27.02
N ALA A 11 -24.44 14.62 27.01
CA ALA A 11 -23.32 14.08 27.75
C ALA A 11 -22.03 14.75 27.23
N LEU A 12 -21.51 15.70 27.99
CA LEU A 12 -20.24 16.35 27.75
C LEU A 12 -19.14 15.33 28.04
N ASN A 13 -18.83 14.50 27.04
CA ASN A 13 -17.70 13.61 27.10
C ASN A 13 -16.44 14.48 27.00
N LYS A 14 -15.88 14.88 28.15
CA LYS A 14 -14.51 15.37 28.22
C LYS A 14 -13.62 14.19 27.85
N GLY A 15 -13.51 13.94 26.56
CA GLY A 15 -12.53 13.02 26.01
C GLY A 15 -11.18 13.51 26.51
N THR A 16 -10.60 12.78 27.45
CA THR A 16 -9.16 12.84 27.63
C THR A 16 -8.63 12.42 26.28
N TYR A 17 -8.17 13.39 25.49
CA TYR A 17 -7.38 13.12 24.29
C TYR A 17 -6.05 12.55 24.79
N GLN A 18 -6.08 11.34 25.35
CA GLN A 18 -4.91 10.51 25.41
C GLN A 18 -4.56 10.28 23.94
N ASN A 19 -3.44 10.88 23.53
CA ASN A 19 -2.75 10.60 22.28
C ASN A 19 -2.28 9.15 22.28
N PHE A 20 -3.19 8.18 22.43
CA PHE A 20 -2.89 6.84 22.00
C PHE A 20 -2.63 6.94 20.50
N PRO A 21 -1.50 6.41 20.00
CA PRO A 21 -1.36 6.25 18.57
C PRO A 21 -2.59 5.46 18.13
N LYS A 22 -3.46 6.08 17.32
CA LYS A 22 -4.60 5.39 16.72
C LYS A 22 -4.03 4.12 16.10
N SER A 23 -4.35 2.96 16.67
CA SER A 23 -3.93 1.68 16.11
C SER A 23 -4.48 1.64 14.70
N ALA A 24 -3.63 1.92 13.72
CA ALA A 24 -4.04 1.91 12.33
C ALA A 24 -4.42 0.46 12.04
N SER A 25 -5.70 0.24 11.77
CA SER A 25 -6.16 -1.05 11.29
C SER A 25 -5.36 -1.39 10.04
N PHE A 26 -4.95 -2.66 9.92
CA PHE A 26 -4.27 -3.11 8.72
C PHE A 26 -5.21 -2.92 7.53
N LYS A 27 -4.68 -2.30 6.48
CA LYS A 27 -5.35 -2.15 5.20
C LYS A 27 -4.55 -2.90 4.16
N PHE A 28 -5.20 -3.79 3.44
CA PHE A 28 -4.62 -4.40 2.26
C PHE A 28 -4.32 -3.30 1.25
N LEU A 29 -3.12 -3.29 0.67
CA LEU A 29 -2.73 -2.32 -0.35
C LEU A 29 -2.62 -3.03 -1.69
N ASN A 30 -3.33 -2.51 -2.70
CA ASN A 30 -3.40 -3.16 -4.02
C ASN A 30 -2.02 -3.31 -4.68
N MET A 31 -1.08 -2.41 -4.36
CA MET A 31 0.30 -2.49 -4.84
C MET A 31 1.03 -3.76 -4.43
N PHE A 32 0.62 -4.46 -3.36
CA PHE A 32 1.23 -5.72 -2.95
C PHE A 32 1.18 -6.77 -4.08
N THR A 33 0.10 -6.77 -4.86
CA THR A 33 -0.10 -7.75 -5.94
C THR A 33 0.93 -7.66 -7.06
N GLN A 34 1.71 -6.58 -7.11
CA GLN A 34 2.69 -6.31 -8.16
C GLN A 34 4.09 -6.84 -7.83
N ALA A 35 4.35 -7.18 -6.58
CA ALA A 35 5.62 -7.73 -6.16
C ALA A 35 5.60 -9.25 -6.23
N SER A 36 6.68 -9.83 -6.76
CA SER A 36 6.83 -11.28 -6.96
C SER A 36 6.64 -12.09 -5.68
N ASP A 37 7.05 -11.53 -4.54
CA ASP A 37 7.01 -12.21 -3.24
C ASP A 37 5.61 -12.27 -2.64
N PHE A 38 4.64 -11.47 -3.11
CA PHE A 38 3.31 -11.41 -2.52
C PHE A 38 2.61 -12.78 -2.55
N LEU A 39 2.61 -13.46 -3.70
CA LEU A 39 1.99 -14.78 -3.82
C LEU A 39 2.71 -15.84 -2.99
N ASN A 40 4.03 -15.71 -2.81
CA ASN A 40 4.79 -16.60 -1.93
C ASN A 40 4.33 -16.42 -0.47
N ILE A 41 4.25 -15.18 0.02
CA ILE A 41 3.75 -14.86 1.37
C ILE A 41 2.34 -15.41 1.58
N VAL A 42 1.45 -15.21 0.59
CA VAL A 42 0.09 -15.74 0.64
C VAL A 42 0.10 -17.26 0.73
N ARG A 43 0.83 -17.93 -0.16
CA ARG A 43 0.93 -19.40 -0.21
C ARG A 43 1.43 -19.96 1.12
N ASP A 44 2.48 -19.38 1.69
CA ASP A 44 3.10 -19.88 2.91
C ASP A 44 2.12 -19.86 4.09
N VAL A 45 1.31 -18.80 4.23
CA VAL A 45 0.23 -18.77 5.22
C VAL A 45 -0.93 -19.70 4.82
N TRP A 46 -1.22 -19.83 3.53
CA TRP A 46 -2.32 -20.66 3.05
C TRP A 46 -2.09 -22.16 3.22
N GLN A 47 -0.84 -22.58 3.34
CA GLN A 47 -0.46 -23.97 3.63
C GLN A 47 -0.60 -24.35 5.11
N ALA A 48 -0.81 -23.39 6.01
CA ALA A 48 -1.04 -23.68 7.42
C ALA A 48 -2.28 -24.58 7.59
N ASP A 49 -2.11 -25.66 8.35
CA ASP A 49 -3.21 -26.50 8.79
C ASP A 49 -3.88 -25.85 10.00
N ILE A 50 -5.19 -25.59 9.88
CA ILE A 50 -5.97 -24.89 10.91
C ILE A 50 -7.20 -25.75 11.20
N PRO A 51 -7.41 -26.17 12.45
CA PRO A 51 -8.59 -26.96 12.81
C PRO A 51 -9.87 -26.10 12.72
N GLY A 52 -11.01 -26.77 12.51
CA GLY A 52 -12.33 -26.14 12.46
C GLY A 52 -12.96 -26.12 11.07
N TYR A 53 -14.12 -25.47 10.98
CA TYR A 53 -14.94 -25.41 9.76
C TYR A 53 -14.33 -24.49 8.70
N ALA A 54 -14.73 -24.69 7.44
CA ALA A 54 -14.11 -24.02 6.28
C ALA A 54 -14.04 -22.49 6.43
N MET A 55 -15.13 -21.84 6.83
CA MET A 55 -15.17 -20.38 7.01
C MET A 55 -14.25 -19.88 8.13
N TYR A 56 -14.13 -20.63 9.23
CA TYR A 56 -13.18 -20.30 10.29
C TYR A 56 -11.73 -20.36 9.79
N ARG A 57 -11.39 -21.41 9.03
CA ARG A 57 -10.04 -21.56 8.46
C ARG A 57 -9.66 -20.40 7.55
N VAL A 58 -10.58 -19.94 6.70
CA VAL A 58 -10.36 -18.76 5.85
C VAL A 58 -10.13 -17.51 6.70
N GLY A 59 -10.99 -17.24 7.67
CA GLY A 59 -10.85 -16.08 8.57
C GLY A 59 -9.53 -16.10 9.36
N ALA A 60 -9.13 -17.27 9.85
CA ALA A 60 -7.87 -17.46 10.57
C ALA A 60 -6.66 -17.21 9.66
N LYS A 61 -6.65 -17.73 8.43
CA LYS A 61 -5.58 -17.47 7.45
C LYS A 61 -5.47 -15.99 7.08
N LEU A 62 -6.60 -15.32 6.86
CA LEU A 62 -6.62 -13.87 6.62
C LEU A 62 -6.07 -13.07 7.81
N LYS A 63 -6.36 -13.50 9.05
CA LYS A 63 -5.79 -12.90 10.26
C LYS A 63 -4.29 -13.13 10.35
N MET A 64 -3.81 -14.34 10.03
CA MET A 64 -2.39 -14.68 10.02
C MET A 64 -1.61 -13.90 8.95
N LEU A 65 -2.21 -13.60 7.79
CA LEU A 65 -1.58 -12.80 6.73
C LEU A 65 -1.26 -11.36 7.13
N LYS A 66 -1.91 -10.83 8.17
CA LYS A 66 -1.76 -9.44 8.58
C LYS A 66 -0.32 -9.05 8.90
N GLU A 67 0.40 -9.84 9.71
CA GLU A 67 1.77 -9.51 10.12
C GLU A 67 2.79 -9.69 9.00
N PRO A 68 2.80 -10.80 8.23
CA PRO A 68 3.66 -10.94 7.06
C PRO A 68 3.47 -9.81 6.05
N LEU A 69 2.23 -9.40 5.75
CA LEU A 69 1.97 -8.31 4.81
C LEU A 69 2.39 -6.94 5.36
N LYS A 70 2.34 -6.70 6.68
CA LYS A 70 2.90 -5.48 7.28
C LYS A 70 4.42 -5.45 7.16
N MET A 71 5.09 -6.54 7.48
CA MET A 71 6.55 -6.65 7.34
C MET A 71 6.96 -6.45 5.89
N PHE A 72 6.24 -7.07 4.97
CA PHE A 72 6.42 -6.92 3.52
C PHE A 72 6.26 -5.47 3.06
N ASN A 73 5.20 -4.79 3.51
CA ASN A 73 5.00 -3.37 3.23
C ASN A 73 6.17 -2.52 3.72
N ASN A 74 6.61 -2.76 4.97
CA ASN A 74 7.71 -2.00 5.56
C ASN A 74 9.05 -2.24 4.84
N ARG A 75 9.27 -3.46 4.32
CA ARG A 75 10.48 -3.83 3.60
C ARG A 75 10.54 -3.21 2.20
N ASP A 76 9.47 -3.36 1.42
CA ASP A 76 9.54 -3.14 -0.04
C ASP A 76 8.83 -1.86 -0.52
N PHE A 77 7.86 -1.39 0.26
CA PHE A 77 6.95 -0.31 -0.14
C PHE A 77 6.98 0.89 0.81
N SER A 78 7.83 0.86 1.84
CA SER A 78 8.10 2.04 2.67
C SER A 78 8.56 3.19 1.79
N TYR A 79 7.93 4.35 1.98
CA TYR A 79 8.27 5.58 1.25
C TYR A 79 8.19 5.41 -0.28
N ILE A 80 7.21 4.65 -0.80
CA ILE A 80 7.06 4.39 -2.24
C ILE A 80 7.02 5.69 -3.08
N ASP A 81 6.40 6.75 -2.57
CA ASP A 81 6.38 8.07 -3.22
C ASP A 81 7.79 8.67 -3.36
N LEU A 82 8.62 8.53 -2.31
CA LEU A 82 10.00 9.00 -2.33
C LEU A 82 10.85 8.14 -3.28
N LYS A 83 10.62 6.82 -3.31
CA LYS A 83 11.30 5.90 -4.22
C LYS A 83 10.98 6.24 -5.67
N GLU A 84 9.72 6.49 -6.01
CA GLU A 84 9.30 6.94 -7.34
C GLU A 84 10.05 8.22 -7.75
N LYS A 85 10.08 9.23 -6.87
CA LYS A 85 10.78 10.50 -7.15
C LYS A 85 12.28 10.30 -7.40
N HIS A 86 12.95 9.48 -6.60
CA HIS A 86 14.37 9.17 -6.81
C HIS A 86 14.63 8.45 -8.12
N MET A 87 13.79 7.45 -8.45
CA MET A 87 13.91 6.70 -9.71
C MET A 87 13.69 7.61 -10.92
N ARG A 88 12.76 8.57 -10.83
CA ARG A 88 12.55 9.58 -11.87
C ARG A 88 13.77 10.46 -12.07
N LEU A 89 14.37 10.96 -10.99
CA LEU A 89 15.59 11.77 -11.07
C LEU A 89 16.77 11.00 -11.66
N ALA A 90 16.92 9.73 -11.28
CA ALA A 90 17.95 8.86 -11.84
C ALA A 90 17.73 8.64 -13.35
N LEU A 91 16.48 8.40 -13.76
CA LEU A 91 16.13 8.23 -15.16
C LEU A 91 16.42 9.49 -15.99
N ASP A 92 16.04 10.67 -15.48
CA ASP A 92 16.32 11.95 -16.14
C ASP A 92 17.84 12.16 -16.33
N ASN A 93 18.66 11.74 -15.36
CA ASN A 93 20.12 11.82 -15.45
C ASN A 93 20.68 10.89 -16.54
N VAL A 94 20.26 9.61 -16.55
CA VAL A 94 20.71 8.64 -17.56
C VAL A 94 20.26 9.05 -18.96
N GLN A 95 19.04 9.54 -19.11
CA GLN A 95 18.53 10.05 -20.38
C GLN A 95 19.29 11.28 -20.85
N THR A 96 19.72 12.17 -19.94
CA THR A 96 20.59 13.30 -20.27
C THR A 96 21.96 12.83 -20.77
N ARG A 97 22.56 11.83 -20.11
CA ARG A 97 23.83 11.22 -20.55
C ARG A 97 23.69 10.57 -21.93
N LEU A 98 22.59 9.84 -22.18
CA LEU A 98 22.31 9.18 -23.45
C LEU A 98 22.13 10.19 -24.60
N ARG A 99 21.47 11.32 -24.35
CA ARG A 99 21.34 12.40 -25.33
C ARG A 99 22.70 13.00 -25.72
N SER A 100 23.61 13.10 -24.76
CA SER A 100 24.98 13.59 -25.00
C SER A 100 25.88 12.57 -25.69
N ASN A 101 25.62 11.27 -25.52
CA ASN A 101 26.37 10.20 -26.18
C ASN A 101 25.44 9.07 -26.69
N PRO A 102 24.76 9.26 -27.84
CA PRO A 102 23.72 8.35 -28.31
C PRO A 102 24.20 6.98 -28.78
N GLN A 103 25.50 6.79 -29.00
CA GLN A 103 26.08 5.53 -29.49
C GLN A 103 26.58 4.63 -28.36
N ASP A 104 26.47 5.08 -27.11
CA ASP A 104 26.91 4.31 -25.95
C ASP A 104 25.87 3.25 -25.56
N VAL A 105 26.12 2.02 -26.02
CA VAL A 105 25.29 0.85 -25.75
C VAL A 105 25.18 0.55 -24.25
N SER A 106 26.17 0.92 -23.44
CA SER A 106 26.12 0.72 -21.99
C SER A 106 25.10 1.64 -21.35
N ILE A 107 25.06 2.91 -21.77
CA ILE A 107 24.10 3.89 -21.26
C ILE A 107 22.69 3.53 -21.74
N GLU A 108 22.54 3.06 -22.98
CA GLU A 108 21.26 2.59 -23.51
C GLU A 108 20.70 1.40 -22.68
N LYS A 109 21.55 0.44 -22.32
CA LYS A 109 21.16 -0.69 -21.48
C LYS A 109 20.77 -0.24 -20.07
N GLU A 110 21.57 0.66 -19.46
CA GLU A 110 21.29 1.27 -18.15
C GLU A 110 19.92 1.97 -18.15
N GLU A 111 19.63 2.75 -19.20
CA GLU A 111 18.35 3.47 -19.35
C GLU A 111 17.17 2.50 -19.39
N LYS A 112 17.25 1.43 -20.19
CA LYS A 112 16.19 0.42 -20.33
C LYS A 112 15.89 -0.30 -19.02
N GLU A 113 16.92 -0.72 -18.29
CA GLU A 113 16.78 -1.41 -17.00
C GLU A 113 16.18 -0.48 -15.93
N LEU A 114 16.65 0.78 -15.91
CA LEU A 114 16.16 1.79 -14.99
C LEU A 114 14.71 2.16 -15.29
N TYR A 115 14.36 2.31 -16.57
CA TYR A 115 13.01 2.60 -17.03
C TYR A 115 12.03 1.49 -16.64
N ALA A 116 12.39 0.23 -16.87
CA ALA A 116 11.57 -0.91 -16.46
C ALA A 116 11.32 -0.93 -14.93
N THR A 117 12.34 -0.59 -14.14
CA THR A 117 12.23 -0.51 -12.68
C THR A 117 11.41 0.71 -12.23
N TYR A 118 11.55 1.84 -12.92
CA TYR A 118 10.76 3.05 -12.70
C TYR A 118 9.28 2.77 -12.94
N LEU A 119 8.90 2.14 -14.06
CA LEU A 119 7.51 1.82 -14.37
C LEU A 119 6.85 0.95 -13.29
N LYS A 120 7.55 -0.07 -12.78
CA LYS A 120 7.05 -0.90 -11.67
C LYS A 120 6.82 -0.07 -10.41
N THR A 121 7.76 0.81 -10.06
CA THR A 121 7.68 1.68 -8.89
C THR A 121 6.54 2.70 -9.02
N LEU A 122 6.42 3.31 -10.20
CA LEU A 122 5.36 4.27 -10.53
C LEU A 122 3.98 3.63 -10.43
N TYR A 123 3.80 2.44 -11.00
CA TYR A 123 2.54 1.72 -10.90
C TYR A 123 2.16 1.44 -9.44
N ALA A 124 3.11 1.00 -8.61
CA ALA A 124 2.88 0.79 -7.18
C ALA A 124 2.47 2.09 -6.45
N ALA A 125 3.19 3.19 -6.70
CA ALA A 125 2.88 4.50 -6.12
C ALA A 125 1.48 4.99 -6.54
N VAL A 126 1.16 4.91 -7.83
CA VAL A 126 -0.16 5.28 -8.35
C VAL A 126 -1.26 4.40 -7.74
N SER A 127 -1.06 3.08 -7.68
CA SER A 127 -2.01 2.16 -7.04
C SER A 127 -2.26 2.53 -5.58
N PHE A 128 -1.22 2.90 -4.84
CA PHE A 128 -1.33 3.36 -3.46
C PHE A 128 -2.14 4.66 -3.35
N LEU A 129 -1.83 5.66 -4.17
CA LEU A 129 -2.52 6.96 -4.17
C LEU A 129 -3.99 6.85 -4.58
N ARG A 130 -4.32 6.03 -5.57
CA ARG A 130 -5.72 5.75 -5.99
C ARG A 130 -6.53 5.14 -4.86
N GLN A 131 -5.96 4.16 -4.16
CA GLN A 131 -6.62 3.53 -3.02
C GLN A 131 -6.76 4.50 -1.84
N LYS A 132 -5.75 5.34 -1.60
CA LYS A 132 -5.76 6.34 -0.53
C LYS A 132 -6.78 7.46 -0.78
N SER A 133 -6.94 7.89 -2.03
CA SER A 133 -7.91 8.91 -2.45
C SER A 133 -9.34 8.38 -2.61
N LYS A 134 -9.55 7.06 -2.53
CA LYS A 134 -10.85 6.39 -2.75
C LYS A 134 -11.48 6.72 -4.11
N GLU A 135 -10.66 6.83 -5.16
CA GLU A 135 -11.10 7.32 -6.48
C GLU A 135 -12.33 6.59 -7.07
N SER A 136 -12.47 5.27 -6.88
CA SER A 136 -13.65 4.52 -7.35
C SER A 136 -14.95 4.92 -6.63
N TRP A 137 -14.90 5.28 -5.34
CA TRP A 137 -16.09 5.76 -4.62
C TRP A 137 -16.61 7.10 -5.15
N LEU A 138 -15.76 7.90 -5.81
CA LEU A 138 -16.15 9.19 -6.37
C LEU A 138 -16.73 9.07 -7.79
N ARG A 139 -16.50 7.95 -8.48
CA ARG A 139 -16.99 7.71 -9.85
C ARG A 139 -18.26 6.88 -9.91
N ASP A 140 -18.39 5.92 -9.00
CA ASP A 140 -19.50 4.96 -8.97
C ASP A 140 -20.62 5.37 -7.97
N GLY A 141 -20.57 6.61 -7.47
CA GLY A 141 -21.51 7.19 -6.50
C GLY A 141 -22.77 7.73 -7.15
#